data_AF-A0A2M7K6E4-F1
#
_entry.id   AF-A0A2M7K6E4-F1
#
_cell.length_a   1.000
_cell.length_b   1.000
_cell.length_c   1.000
_cell.angle_alpha   90.00
_cell.angle_beta   90.00
_cell.angle_gamma   90.00
#
_symmetry.space_group_name_H-M   'P 1'
#
loop_
_entity.id
_entity.type
_entity.pdbx_description
1 polymer ?
#
loop_
_entity_poly.entity_id
_entity_poly.type
_entity_poly.pdbx_seq_one_letter_code
_entity_poly.pdbx_strand_id
1 'polypeptide(L)'
;GGKHVIYVFGHNGDTTTSSNAKYYMPAYDEGRWLHNMLTPLTSETGVQNNKRKIWQNAMWVTYPTLSQEVVMQTNPTDPYYFITSDVTFNISIANPYQQSVGDLAVDSANVKNDNLPLYNFSLKDLVPVKNDNLTAKDALDLIRVVPNPYYGYCSYEKSQLDYKAKITNLPQTCTISIYNISGTLIRRFKKDSPLPYQDWDLKNEYGITIASGVYIFHIDAPGIGEKIVKWFGALRPLDLNSF
;
A
#
# COMPACT_ATOMS: atom_id res chain seq x y z
N GLY A 1 -13.04 -20.90 17.53
CA GLY A 1 -13.70 -19.58 17.44
C GLY A 1 -15.16 -19.71 17.84
N GLY A 2 -15.83 -18.61 18.21
CA GLY A 2 -17.28 -18.59 18.46
C GLY A 2 -17.77 -18.41 19.91
N LYS A 3 -16.87 -18.22 20.89
CA LYS A 3 -17.25 -17.92 22.29
C LYS A 3 -17.39 -16.42 22.59
N HIS A 4 -16.96 -15.58 21.67
CA HIS A 4 -17.10 -14.13 21.77
C HIS A 4 -18.16 -13.69 20.77
N VAL A 5 -19.17 -12.98 21.24
CA VAL A 5 -20.28 -12.48 20.41
C VAL A 5 -20.06 -10.99 20.20
N ILE A 6 -20.08 -10.55 18.95
CA ILE A 6 -20.01 -9.13 18.62
C ILE A 6 -21.44 -8.64 18.45
N TYR A 7 -21.79 -7.64 19.26
CA TYR A 7 -23.08 -6.95 19.19
C TYR A 7 -22.86 -5.56 18.57
N VAL A 8 -23.65 -5.24 17.56
CA VAL A 8 -23.74 -3.89 17.00
C VAL A 8 -25.05 -3.28 17.45
N PHE A 9 -24.96 -2.19 18.18
CA PHE A 9 -26.12 -1.48 18.69
C PHE A 9 -26.40 -0.24 17.84
N GLY A 10 -27.68 0.06 17.67
CA GLY A 10 -28.21 1.16 16.89
C GLY A 10 -28.82 2.26 17.72
N HIS A 11 -28.90 3.42 17.11
CA HIS A 11 -29.62 4.56 17.64
C HIS A 11 -31.07 4.51 17.14
N ASN A 12 -31.91 3.72 17.82
CA ASN A 12 -33.23 3.32 17.31
C ASN A 12 -34.42 4.12 17.90
N GLY A 13 -34.18 5.30 18.49
CA GLY A 13 -35.27 6.11 19.04
C GLY A 13 -34.91 7.55 19.31
N ASP A 14 -35.94 8.37 19.46
CA ASP A 14 -35.81 9.81 19.69
C ASP A 14 -35.27 10.10 21.11
N THR A 15 -34.01 10.50 21.15
CA THR A 15 -33.25 10.90 22.35
C THR A 15 -33.46 12.36 22.74
N THR A 16 -34.30 13.10 22.02
CA THR A 16 -34.45 14.56 22.18
C THR A 16 -35.81 14.97 22.69
N THR A 17 -36.90 14.36 22.22
CA THR A 17 -38.27 14.79 22.60
C THR A 17 -39.05 13.78 23.44
N SER A 18 -38.62 12.51 23.48
CA SER A 18 -39.36 11.49 24.22
C SER A 18 -39.10 11.57 25.73
N SER A 19 -40.14 11.36 26.54
CA SER A 19 -40.01 11.19 28.00
C SER A 19 -39.13 9.99 28.39
N ASN A 20 -38.84 9.12 27.43
CA ASN A 20 -37.98 7.95 27.53
C ASN A 20 -36.60 8.16 26.86
N ALA A 21 -36.23 9.38 26.45
CA ALA A 21 -35.00 9.72 25.73
C ALA A 21 -33.74 9.14 26.36
N LYS A 22 -33.66 9.18 27.69
CA LYS A 22 -32.57 8.63 28.51
C LYS A 22 -32.37 7.11 28.39
N TYR A 23 -33.31 6.39 27.77
CA TYR A 23 -33.29 4.93 27.61
C TYR A 23 -32.99 4.48 26.16
N TYR A 24 -32.88 5.42 25.22
CA TYR A 24 -32.42 5.14 23.87
C TYR A 24 -30.90 5.29 23.82
N MET A 25 -30.26 4.47 22.98
CA MET A 25 -28.81 4.54 22.85
C MET A 25 -28.42 5.87 22.18
N PRO A 26 -27.45 6.63 22.70
CA PRO A 26 -27.02 7.88 22.08
C PRO A 26 -26.27 7.63 20.77
N ALA A 27 -25.91 8.72 20.07
CA ALA A 27 -24.87 8.69 19.06
C ALA A 27 -23.57 8.10 19.64
N TYR A 28 -22.72 7.54 18.78
CA TYR A 28 -21.53 6.79 19.21
C TYR A 28 -20.70 7.55 20.25
N ASP A 29 -20.61 6.98 21.46
CA ASP A 29 -19.99 7.58 22.64
C ASP A 29 -18.88 6.68 23.23
N GLU A 30 -18.27 5.87 22.36
CA GLU A 30 -17.24 4.88 22.72
C GLU A 30 -17.74 3.82 23.73
N GLY A 31 -19.05 3.60 23.80
CA GLY A 31 -19.68 2.60 24.66
C GLY A 31 -19.91 3.07 26.10
N ARG A 32 -19.74 4.37 26.38
CA ARG A 32 -19.90 4.94 27.74
C ARG A 32 -21.31 4.75 28.28
N TRP A 33 -22.34 4.97 27.46
CA TRP A 33 -23.74 4.78 27.85
C TRP A 33 -24.03 3.32 28.19
N LEU A 34 -23.56 2.39 27.35
CA LEU A 34 -23.69 0.95 27.59
C LEU A 34 -23.00 0.55 28.89
N HIS A 35 -21.77 1.02 29.11
CA HIS A 35 -21.04 0.79 30.35
C HIS A 35 -21.85 1.28 31.55
N ASN A 36 -22.27 2.54 31.56
CA ASN A 36 -23.03 3.14 32.67
C ASN A 36 -24.39 2.46 32.93
N MET A 37 -24.99 1.86 31.91
CA MET A 37 -26.24 1.11 32.03
C MET A 37 -26.03 -0.32 32.59
N LEU A 38 -24.80 -0.85 32.44
CA LEU A 38 -24.35 -2.16 32.94
C LEU A 38 -23.60 -2.10 34.29
N THR A 39 -22.98 -0.98 34.66
CA THR A 39 -22.23 -0.86 35.93
C THR A 39 -23.11 -0.92 37.21
N PRO A 40 -24.33 -0.35 37.28
CA PRO A 40 -25.11 -0.31 38.52
C PRO A 40 -25.85 -1.63 38.86
N LEU A 41 -25.47 -2.75 38.25
CA LEU A 41 -26.16 -4.04 38.36
C LEU A 41 -25.83 -4.80 39.65
N THR A 42 -26.24 -4.29 40.81
CA THR A 42 -26.08 -4.96 42.12
C THR A 42 -27.39 -5.43 42.77
N SER A 43 -28.55 -5.20 42.14
CA SER A 43 -29.86 -5.70 42.61
C SER A 43 -30.71 -6.30 41.49
N GLU A 44 -31.33 -7.47 41.72
CA GLU A 44 -31.99 -8.29 40.68
C GLU A 44 -33.12 -7.57 39.91
N THR A 45 -33.86 -6.65 40.54
CA THR A 45 -35.03 -6.00 39.94
C THR A 45 -34.68 -4.82 39.02
N GLY A 46 -33.65 -4.02 39.34
CA GLY A 46 -33.17 -2.95 38.47
C GLY A 46 -32.44 -3.48 37.23
N VAL A 47 -31.82 -4.65 37.37
CA VAL A 47 -31.06 -5.35 36.32
C VAL A 47 -31.92 -5.71 35.11
N GLN A 48 -33.14 -6.18 35.33
CA GLN A 48 -34.02 -6.63 34.23
C GLN A 48 -34.49 -5.48 33.34
N ASN A 49 -34.82 -4.33 33.94
CA ASN A 49 -35.29 -3.16 33.20
C ASN A 49 -34.19 -2.52 32.35
N ASN A 50 -32.96 -2.48 32.84
CA ASN A 50 -31.84 -1.89 32.11
C ASN A 50 -31.35 -2.80 30.98
N LYS A 51 -31.28 -4.12 31.22
CA LYS A 51 -30.99 -5.09 30.17
C LYS A 51 -31.98 -4.99 29.02
N ARG A 52 -33.29 -4.91 29.29
CA ARG A 52 -34.31 -4.72 28.24
C ARG A 52 -34.04 -3.47 27.39
N LYS A 53 -33.65 -2.36 28.03
CA LYS A 53 -33.35 -1.09 27.35
C LYS A 53 -32.05 -1.11 26.54
N ILE A 54 -31.07 -1.92 26.95
CA ILE A 54 -29.87 -2.14 26.16
C ILE A 54 -30.22 -3.00 24.94
N TRP A 55 -30.88 -4.13 25.15
CA TRP A 55 -31.13 -5.12 24.11
C TRP A 55 -32.12 -4.69 23.04
N GLN A 56 -33.06 -3.78 23.34
CA GLN A 56 -33.93 -3.18 22.32
C GLN A 56 -33.16 -2.36 21.26
N ASN A 57 -31.93 -1.93 21.57
CA ASN A 57 -31.09 -1.18 20.66
C ASN A 57 -30.13 -2.10 19.88
N ALA A 58 -30.10 -3.42 20.12
CA ALA A 58 -29.24 -4.32 19.36
C ALA A 58 -29.75 -4.47 17.92
N MET A 59 -28.92 -4.13 16.93
CA MET A 59 -29.26 -4.22 15.51
C MET A 59 -28.72 -5.49 14.87
N TRP A 60 -27.46 -5.81 15.14
CA TRP A 60 -26.80 -6.99 14.60
C TRP A 60 -26.05 -7.74 15.67
N VAL A 61 -26.03 -9.05 15.49
CA VAL A 61 -25.28 -9.98 16.33
C VAL A 61 -24.51 -10.89 15.39
N THR A 62 -23.20 -10.99 15.59
CA THR A 62 -22.37 -11.88 14.78
C THR A 62 -21.43 -12.69 15.65
N TYR A 63 -21.15 -13.90 15.18
CA TYR A 63 -20.26 -14.86 15.83
C TYR A 63 -19.00 -14.98 14.97
N PRO A 64 -17.90 -14.32 15.35
CA PRO A 64 -16.63 -14.50 14.68
C PRO A 64 -16.18 -15.96 14.78
N THR A 65 -16.02 -16.59 13.62
CA THR A 65 -15.42 -17.91 13.49
C THR A 65 -13.91 -17.76 13.34
N LEU A 66 -13.16 -18.78 13.77
CA LEU A 66 -11.73 -18.79 13.55
C LEU A 66 -11.48 -18.98 12.05
N SER A 67 -10.54 -18.23 11.47
CA SER A 67 -10.12 -18.44 10.08
C SER A 67 -9.65 -19.87 9.88
N GLN A 68 -10.00 -20.47 8.74
CA GLN A 68 -9.53 -21.82 8.36
C GLN A 68 -8.01 -21.86 8.12
N GLU A 69 -7.38 -20.71 7.94
CA GLU A 69 -5.93 -20.58 7.75
C GLU A 69 -5.14 -20.74 9.05
N VAL A 70 -5.82 -20.62 10.21
CA VAL A 70 -5.16 -20.82 11.51
C VAL A 70 -4.97 -22.31 11.76
N VAL A 71 -3.70 -22.74 11.73
CA VAL A 71 -3.32 -24.11 12.05
C VAL A 71 -3.44 -24.35 13.56
N MET A 72 -4.23 -25.36 13.93
CA MET A 72 -4.39 -25.76 15.33
C MET A 72 -3.09 -26.34 15.88
N GLN A 73 -2.59 -25.76 16.97
CA GLN A 73 -1.39 -26.22 17.66
C GLN A 73 -1.76 -27.21 18.77
N THR A 74 -1.02 -28.31 18.89
CA THR A 74 -1.26 -29.36 19.90
C THR A 74 -0.68 -29.03 21.28
N ASN A 75 0.29 -28.11 21.37
CA ASN A 75 0.88 -27.58 22.62
C ASN A 75 1.35 -26.13 22.42
N PRO A 76 0.44 -25.16 22.32
CA PRO A 76 0.83 -23.78 22.06
C PRO A 76 1.54 -23.17 23.27
N THR A 77 2.64 -22.47 23.03
CA THR A 77 3.36 -21.70 24.05
C THR A 77 2.53 -20.52 24.57
N ASP A 78 1.68 -19.96 23.70
CA ASP A 78 0.68 -18.95 24.04
C ASP A 78 -0.73 -19.57 23.98
N PRO A 79 -1.46 -19.70 25.10
CA PRO A 79 -2.82 -20.23 25.10
C PRO A 79 -3.81 -19.38 24.30
N TYR A 80 -3.43 -18.16 23.87
CA TYR A 80 -4.23 -17.22 23.10
C TYR A 80 -3.80 -17.09 21.63
N TYR A 81 -2.94 -17.97 21.10
CA TYR A 81 -2.46 -17.87 19.72
C TYR A 81 -3.56 -17.78 18.64
N PHE A 82 -4.77 -18.28 18.94
CA PHE A 82 -5.89 -18.29 17.99
C PHE A 82 -6.68 -16.97 17.95
N ILE A 83 -6.43 -16.00 18.84
CA ILE A 83 -7.09 -14.68 18.79
C ILE A 83 -6.31 -13.64 17.98
N THR A 84 -5.10 -13.97 17.50
CA THR A 84 -4.28 -13.05 16.68
C THR A 84 -4.66 -13.07 15.20
N SER A 85 -5.69 -13.82 14.81
CA SER A 85 -6.15 -13.87 13.43
C SER A 85 -7.03 -12.66 13.10
N ASP A 86 -6.88 -12.13 11.90
CA ASP A 86 -7.81 -11.13 11.38
C ASP A 86 -9.20 -11.74 11.19
N VAL A 87 -10.21 -11.04 11.68
CA VAL A 87 -11.62 -11.43 11.55
C VAL A 87 -12.32 -10.39 10.69
N THR A 88 -12.91 -10.83 9.58
CA THR A 88 -13.77 -10.00 8.75
C THR A 88 -15.22 -10.39 8.96
N PHE A 89 -16.08 -9.42 9.28
CA PHE A 89 -17.53 -9.59 9.27
C PHE A 89 -18.16 -8.63 8.27
N ASN A 90 -19.17 -9.10 7.54
CA ASN A 90 -19.90 -8.30 6.57
C ASN A 90 -21.28 -7.96 7.14
N ILE A 91 -21.62 -6.67 7.17
CA ILE A 91 -22.96 -6.19 7.52
C ILE A 91 -23.61 -5.69 6.22
N SER A 92 -24.47 -6.52 5.65
CA SER A 92 -25.24 -6.15 4.47
C SER A 92 -26.53 -5.43 4.88
N ILE A 93 -26.61 -4.13 4.59
CA ILE A 93 -27.83 -3.35 4.75
C ILE A 93 -28.61 -3.46 3.44
N ALA A 94 -29.71 -4.22 3.44
CA ALA A 94 -30.57 -4.38 2.25
C ALA A 94 -31.53 -3.20 2.03
N ASN A 95 -31.54 -2.22 2.95
CA ASN A 95 -32.39 -1.04 2.81
C ASN A 95 -31.74 -0.05 1.85
N PRO A 96 -32.48 0.48 0.85
CA PRO A 96 -31.98 1.56 0.03
C PRO A 96 -31.71 2.77 0.93
N TYR A 97 -30.72 3.59 0.57
CA TYR A 97 -30.48 4.84 1.27
C TYR A 97 -31.74 5.70 1.23
N GLN A 98 -32.18 6.16 2.40
CA GLN A 98 -33.34 7.00 2.54
C GLN A 98 -32.89 8.42 2.87
N GLN A 99 -33.61 9.40 2.32
CA GLN A 99 -33.44 10.79 2.68
C GLN A 99 -33.83 10.97 4.16
N SER A 100 -32.97 11.62 4.94
CA SER A 100 -33.31 11.92 6.34
C SER A 100 -34.42 12.96 6.36
N VAL A 101 -35.50 12.68 7.10
CA VAL A 101 -36.70 13.52 7.21
C VAL A 101 -37.02 13.82 8.68
N GLY A 102 -37.75 14.91 8.93
CA GLY A 102 -38.13 15.31 10.29
C GLY A 102 -36.92 15.61 11.17
N ASP A 103 -36.89 15.07 12.38
CA ASP A 103 -35.84 15.33 13.37
C ASP A 103 -34.45 14.78 12.98
N LEU A 104 -34.39 13.92 11.96
CA LEU A 104 -33.14 13.39 11.41
C LEU A 104 -32.59 14.26 10.26
N ALA A 105 -33.36 15.23 9.76
CA ALA A 105 -32.97 16.10 8.66
C ALA A 105 -32.13 17.28 9.17
N VAL A 106 -31.00 17.54 8.51
CA VAL A 106 -30.22 18.76 8.75
C VAL A 106 -30.94 19.94 8.10
N ASP A 107 -31.01 21.06 8.84
CA ASP A 107 -31.69 22.28 8.42
C ASP A 107 -31.08 22.88 7.14
N SER A 108 -31.91 23.58 6.36
CA SER A 108 -31.61 23.99 4.97
C SER A 108 -30.36 24.87 4.82
N ALA A 109 -29.91 25.54 5.88
CA ALA A 109 -28.67 26.32 5.87
C ALA A 109 -27.39 25.48 5.80
N ASN A 110 -27.44 24.21 6.22
CA ASN A 110 -26.28 23.30 6.28
C ASN A 110 -26.54 21.96 5.58
N VAL A 111 -27.67 21.82 4.88
CA VAL A 111 -28.03 20.58 4.19
C VAL A 111 -26.95 20.26 3.15
N LYS A 112 -26.41 19.04 3.25
CA LYS A 112 -25.49 18.49 2.25
C LYS A 112 -26.18 17.32 1.59
N ASN A 113 -26.10 17.26 0.26
CA ASN A 113 -26.68 16.19 -0.54
C ASN A 113 -28.17 15.96 -0.22
N ASP A 114 -28.93 17.03 0.02
CA ASP A 114 -30.36 16.98 0.30
C ASP A 114 -30.75 16.02 1.44
N ASN A 115 -29.93 15.88 2.48
CA ASN A 115 -30.12 14.90 3.57
C ASN A 115 -30.10 13.43 3.13
N LEU A 116 -29.68 13.14 1.91
CA LEU A 116 -29.33 11.80 1.47
C LEU A 116 -27.98 11.39 2.08
N PRO A 117 -27.81 10.11 2.45
CA PRO A 117 -26.56 9.57 2.96
C PRO A 117 -25.37 9.88 2.06
N LEU A 118 -24.25 10.23 2.70
CA LEU A 118 -23.01 10.67 2.07
C LEU A 118 -21.88 9.74 2.51
N TYR A 119 -21.04 9.33 1.56
CA TYR A 119 -19.71 8.84 1.87
C TYR A 119 -18.70 9.92 1.52
N ASN A 120 -17.80 10.21 2.45
CA ASN A 120 -16.65 11.05 2.20
C ASN A 120 -15.40 10.18 2.23
N PHE A 121 -14.57 10.30 1.21
CA PHE A 121 -13.19 9.80 1.23
C PHE A 121 -12.26 10.96 0.89
N SER A 122 -11.11 10.97 1.53
CA SER A 122 -10.12 12.03 1.37
C SER A 122 -8.83 11.42 0.84
N LEU A 123 -8.28 12.02 -0.20
CA LEU A 123 -6.94 11.71 -0.69
C LEU A 123 -5.87 12.61 -0.04
N LYS A 124 -6.23 13.38 0.99
CA LYS A 124 -5.32 14.32 1.67
C LYS A 124 -4.08 13.64 2.24
N ASP A 125 -4.21 12.37 2.63
CA ASP A 125 -3.10 11.58 3.17
C ASP A 125 -2.35 10.80 2.06
N LEU A 126 -2.85 10.82 0.82
CA LEU A 126 -2.28 10.19 -0.38
C LEU A 126 -1.68 11.23 -1.33
N VAL A 127 -0.97 12.21 -0.77
CA VAL A 127 -0.35 13.29 -1.56
C VAL A 127 1.05 12.86 -2.01
N PRO A 128 1.41 13.01 -3.29
CA PRO A 128 2.77 12.73 -3.75
C PRO A 128 3.76 13.69 -3.09
N VAL A 129 4.71 13.13 -2.36
CA VAL A 129 5.81 13.88 -1.76
C VAL A 129 6.95 14.00 -2.76
N LYS A 130 7.50 15.20 -2.93
CA LYS A 130 8.69 15.44 -3.76
C LYS A 130 9.94 15.36 -2.90
N ASN A 131 11.04 14.91 -3.48
CA ASN A 131 12.36 14.85 -2.84
C ASN A 131 12.39 14.01 -1.55
N ASP A 132 11.57 12.95 -1.47
CA ASP A 132 11.67 12.00 -0.38
C ASP A 132 12.87 11.06 -0.60
N ASN A 133 13.85 11.14 0.29
CA ASN A 133 15.10 10.39 0.14
C ASN A 133 14.94 8.90 0.42
N LEU A 134 13.99 8.52 1.28
CA LEU A 134 13.71 7.10 1.58
C LEU A 134 13.15 6.40 0.34
N THR A 135 12.10 6.98 -0.26
CA THR A 135 11.55 6.48 -1.52
C THR A 135 12.58 6.52 -2.65
N ALA A 136 13.44 7.56 -2.71
CA ALA A 136 14.50 7.64 -3.72
C ALA A 136 15.52 6.50 -3.58
N LYS A 137 15.86 6.11 -2.34
CA LYS A 137 16.77 4.99 -2.06
C LYS A 137 16.17 3.66 -2.51
N ASP A 138 14.90 3.42 -2.21
CA ASP A 138 14.19 2.22 -2.67
C ASP A 138 14.06 2.19 -4.20
N ALA A 139 13.88 3.36 -4.83
CA ALA A 139 13.80 3.48 -6.29
C ALA A 139 15.12 3.14 -7.00
N LEU A 140 16.28 3.15 -6.32
CA LEU A 140 17.55 2.69 -6.90
C LEU A 140 17.48 1.21 -7.32
N ASP A 141 16.62 0.41 -6.70
CA ASP A 141 16.43 -1.00 -7.08
C ASP A 141 15.77 -1.18 -8.44
N LEU A 142 15.12 -0.13 -8.96
CA LEU A 142 14.53 -0.13 -10.29
C LEU A 142 15.58 0.09 -11.40
N ILE A 143 16.80 0.49 -11.06
CA ILE A 143 17.87 0.71 -12.05
C ILE A 143 18.20 -0.62 -12.73
N ARG A 144 18.16 -0.60 -14.07
CA ARG A 144 18.47 -1.75 -14.92
C ARG A 144 19.35 -1.31 -16.07
N VAL A 145 20.13 -2.25 -16.60
CA VAL A 145 20.81 -2.11 -17.90
C VAL A 145 20.03 -2.98 -18.88
N VAL A 146 19.63 -2.41 -20.01
CA VAL A 146 18.80 -3.10 -21.01
C VAL A 146 19.43 -3.00 -22.40
N PRO A 147 19.33 -4.05 -23.22
CA PRO A 147 18.85 -5.40 -22.87
C PRO A 147 19.85 -6.12 -21.96
N ASN A 148 19.37 -7.01 -21.08
CA ASN A 148 20.21 -7.87 -20.25
C ASN A 148 19.57 -9.27 -20.20
N PRO A 149 20.14 -10.28 -20.88
CA PRO A 149 21.42 -10.23 -21.59
C PRO A 149 21.32 -9.44 -22.92
N TYR A 150 22.43 -8.87 -23.36
CA TYR A 150 22.57 -8.30 -24.71
C TYR A 150 23.08 -9.38 -25.68
N TYR A 151 22.35 -9.62 -26.77
CA TYR A 151 22.67 -10.68 -27.75
C TYR A 151 22.82 -10.10 -29.15
N GLY A 152 23.96 -9.48 -29.43
CA GLY A 152 24.40 -9.04 -30.76
C GLY A 152 23.50 -8.02 -31.47
N TYR A 153 22.36 -7.66 -30.89
CA TYR A 153 21.33 -6.79 -31.45
C TYR A 153 20.48 -6.18 -30.33
N CYS A 154 20.04 -4.94 -30.55
CA CYS A 154 18.98 -4.29 -29.80
C CYS A 154 18.04 -3.50 -30.71
N SER A 155 16.75 -3.45 -30.41
CA SER A 155 15.75 -2.71 -31.19
C SER A 155 15.98 -1.19 -31.25
N TYR A 156 16.87 -0.65 -30.41
CA TYR A 156 17.28 0.75 -30.45
C TYR A 156 18.40 1.05 -31.46
N GLU A 157 18.98 0.03 -32.09
CA GLU A 157 20.06 0.15 -33.07
C GLU A 157 19.47 0.42 -34.46
N LYS A 158 20.02 1.44 -35.15
CA LYS A 158 19.54 1.84 -36.47
C LYS A 158 20.35 1.25 -37.61
N SER A 159 21.56 0.80 -37.33
CA SER A 159 22.53 0.25 -38.29
C SER A 159 23.14 -1.03 -37.76
N GLN A 160 23.67 -1.86 -38.65
CA GLN A 160 24.41 -3.07 -38.27
C GLN A 160 25.73 -2.77 -37.52
N LEU A 161 26.23 -1.54 -37.61
CA LEU A 161 27.44 -1.09 -36.93
C LEU A 161 27.17 -0.41 -35.58
N ASP A 162 25.90 -0.13 -35.26
CA ASP A 162 25.53 0.52 -34.02
C ASP A 162 25.30 -0.54 -32.94
N TYR A 163 26.06 -0.45 -31.85
CA TYR A 163 25.78 -1.19 -30.63
C TYR A 163 25.18 -0.25 -29.59
N LYS A 164 24.11 -0.68 -28.91
CA LYS A 164 23.46 0.16 -27.91
C LYS A 164 22.90 -0.61 -26.72
N ALA A 165 23.45 -0.33 -25.54
CA ALA A 165 22.84 -0.65 -24.26
C ALA A 165 22.38 0.64 -23.57
N LYS A 166 21.31 0.55 -22.78
CA LYS A 166 20.74 1.68 -22.04
C LYS A 166 20.67 1.36 -20.57
N ILE A 167 21.21 2.23 -19.72
CA ILE A 167 20.98 2.20 -18.28
C ILE A 167 19.72 3.03 -18.00
N THR A 168 18.70 2.45 -17.37
CA THR A 168 17.38 3.06 -17.16
C THR A 168 17.07 3.31 -15.68
N ASN A 169 16.06 4.15 -15.43
CA ASN A 169 15.60 4.56 -14.09
C ASN A 169 16.68 5.27 -13.27
N LEU A 170 17.53 6.03 -13.94
CA LEU A 170 18.63 6.75 -13.30
C LEU A 170 18.16 8.04 -12.62
N PRO A 171 18.72 8.39 -11.45
CA PRO A 171 18.60 9.72 -10.88
C PRO A 171 19.13 10.82 -11.83
N GLN A 172 18.71 12.06 -11.59
CA GLN A 172 19.14 13.21 -12.39
C GLN A 172 20.67 13.39 -12.38
N THR A 173 21.28 13.22 -11.21
CA THR A 173 22.72 13.35 -11.00
C THR A 173 23.27 12.06 -10.40
N CYS A 174 24.17 11.39 -11.13
CA CYS A 174 24.84 10.18 -10.67
C CYS A 174 26.14 9.91 -11.45
N THR A 175 26.99 9.05 -10.89
CA THR A 175 28.19 8.55 -11.57
C THR A 175 27.99 7.07 -11.89
N ILE A 176 28.15 6.71 -13.16
CA ILE A 176 28.04 5.32 -13.63
C ILE A 176 29.44 4.85 -13.98
N SER A 177 29.96 3.86 -13.26
CA SER A 177 31.25 3.24 -13.54
C SER A 177 31.04 1.81 -14.01
N ILE A 178 31.61 1.46 -15.15
CA ILE A 178 31.49 0.14 -15.77
C ILE A 178 32.81 -0.59 -15.60
N TYR A 179 32.77 -1.79 -15.03
CA TYR A 179 33.93 -2.64 -14.78
C TYR A 179 33.78 -3.99 -15.47
N ASN A 180 34.91 -4.61 -15.83
CA ASN A 180 34.92 -6.04 -16.15
C ASN A 180 34.96 -6.89 -14.87
N ILE A 181 34.86 -8.22 -15.01
CA ILE A 181 34.95 -9.16 -13.88
C ILE A 181 36.28 -9.10 -13.10
N SER A 182 37.35 -8.62 -13.74
CA SER A 182 38.67 -8.45 -13.12
C SER A 182 38.79 -7.14 -12.32
N GLY A 183 37.74 -6.30 -12.30
CA GLY A 183 37.72 -5.01 -11.61
C GLY A 183 38.37 -3.86 -12.39
N THR A 184 38.75 -4.07 -13.65
CA THR A 184 39.28 -3.00 -14.51
C THR A 184 38.16 -2.07 -14.94
N LEU A 185 38.37 -0.75 -14.79
CA LEU A 185 37.44 0.27 -15.27
C LEU A 185 37.43 0.30 -16.80
N ILE A 186 36.26 0.10 -17.39
CA ILE A 186 36.03 0.10 -18.83
C ILE A 186 35.61 1.50 -19.29
N ARG A 187 34.66 2.12 -18.60
CA ARG A 187 34.13 3.44 -18.93
C ARG A 187 33.49 4.09 -17.71
N ARG A 188 33.51 5.43 -17.65
CA ARG A 188 32.78 6.19 -16.63
C ARG A 188 31.92 7.29 -17.26
N PHE A 189 30.66 7.38 -16.83
CA PHE A 189 29.77 8.48 -17.17
C PHE A 189 29.49 9.33 -15.93
N LYS A 190 29.70 10.64 -16.05
CA LYS A 190 29.16 11.61 -15.10
C LYS A 190 27.85 12.15 -15.65
N LYS A 191 26.75 11.75 -15.04
CA LYS A 191 25.40 12.14 -15.47
C LYS A 191 24.94 13.32 -14.63
N ASP A 192 24.53 14.38 -15.32
CA ASP A 192 23.83 15.53 -14.75
C ASP A 192 22.80 16.02 -15.76
N SER A 193 21.69 15.27 -15.88
CA SER A 193 20.68 15.50 -16.91
C SER A 193 19.32 14.96 -16.48
N PRO A 194 18.20 15.64 -16.82
CA PRO A 194 16.85 15.23 -16.41
C PRO A 194 16.37 13.94 -17.07
N LEU A 195 17.05 13.42 -18.10
CA LEU A 195 16.67 12.17 -18.75
C LEU A 195 16.86 10.99 -17.78
N PRO A 196 15.88 10.07 -17.62
CA PRO A 196 15.99 8.97 -16.65
C PRO A 196 16.84 7.79 -17.17
N TYR A 197 17.72 8.03 -18.14
CA TYR A 197 18.55 7.01 -18.76
C TYR A 197 19.90 7.55 -19.22
N GLN A 198 20.83 6.63 -19.48
CA GLN A 198 22.11 6.87 -20.11
C GLN A 198 22.35 5.79 -21.18
N ASP A 199 22.75 6.22 -22.38
CA ASP A 199 23.11 5.30 -23.45
C ASP A 199 24.61 4.94 -23.37
N TRP A 200 24.92 3.68 -23.66
CA TRP A 200 26.27 3.16 -23.81
C TRP A 200 26.39 2.43 -25.15
N ASP A 201 27.41 2.82 -25.90
CA ASP A 201 27.78 2.32 -27.23
C ASP A 201 28.59 1.01 -27.20
N LEU A 202 28.69 0.37 -26.03
CA LEU A 202 29.51 -0.82 -25.77
C LEU A 202 31.01 -0.61 -26.06
N LYS A 203 31.50 0.62 -25.94
CA LYS A 203 32.93 0.97 -26.05
C LYS A 203 33.53 1.37 -24.71
N ASN A 204 34.82 1.13 -24.55
CA ASN A 204 35.61 1.63 -23.43
C ASN A 204 35.88 3.15 -23.56
N GLU A 205 36.59 3.71 -22.58
CA GLU A 205 36.97 5.13 -22.55
C GLU A 205 37.81 5.58 -23.76
N TYR A 206 38.53 4.65 -24.40
CA TYR A 206 39.35 4.89 -25.58
C TYR A 206 38.59 4.68 -26.90
N GLY A 207 37.28 4.46 -26.86
CA GLY A 207 36.45 4.25 -28.05
C GLY A 207 36.61 2.86 -28.70
N ILE A 208 37.23 1.91 -28.00
CA ILE A 208 37.39 0.53 -28.46
C ILE A 208 36.21 -0.31 -27.96
N THR A 209 35.59 -1.07 -28.86
CA THR A 209 34.50 -1.99 -28.52
C THR A 209 34.98 -3.02 -27.50
N ILE A 210 34.15 -3.28 -26.49
CA ILE A 210 34.45 -4.26 -25.44
C ILE A 210 34.43 -5.69 -25.98
N ALA A 211 34.88 -6.67 -25.20
CA ALA A 211 34.70 -8.09 -25.52
C ALA A 211 33.36 -8.60 -24.99
N SER A 212 32.86 -9.71 -25.55
CA SER A 212 31.72 -10.44 -24.97
C SER A 212 32.06 -10.94 -23.56
N GLY A 213 31.14 -10.78 -22.61
CA GLY A 213 31.34 -11.22 -21.23
C GLY A 213 30.41 -10.56 -20.22
N VAL A 214 30.72 -10.78 -18.95
CA VAL A 214 30.03 -10.17 -17.81
C VAL A 214 30.71 -8.84 -17.44
N TYR A 215 29.89 -7.82 -17.22
CA TYR A 215 30.29 -6.50 -16.74
C TYR A 215 29.50 -6.11 -15.50
N ILE A 216 30.12 -5.29 -14.67
CA ILE A 216 29.54 -4.77 -13.43
C ILE A 216 29.38 -3.27 -13.59
N PHE A 217 28.14 -2.81 -13.41
CA PHE A 217 27.79 -1.41 -13.39
C PHE A 217 27.65 -0.99 -11.94
N HIS A 218 28.44 -0.02 -11.52
CA HIS A 218 28.31 0.66 -10.23
C HIS A 218 27.74 2.04 -10.48
N ILE A 219 26.55 2.29 -9.94
CA ILE A 219 25.85 3.56 -10.01
C ILE A 219 25.93 4.17 -8.62
N ASP A 220 26.60 5.31 -8.53
CA ASP A 220 26.70 6.12 -7.32
C ASP A 220 25.81 7.36 -7.49
N ALA A 221 24.78 7.49 -6.66
CA ALA A 221 23.85 8.59 -6.63
C ALA A 221 24.05 9.41 -5.33
N PRO A 222 24.73 10.58 -5.40
CA PRO A 222 25.07 11.36 -4.22
C PRO A 222 23.84 11.70 -3.37
N GLY A 223 23.92 11.40 -2.07
CA GLY A 223 22.84 11.66 -1.10
C GLY A 223 21.71 10.63 -1.07
N ILE A 224 21.62 9.75 -2.07
CA ILE A 224 20.59 8.71 -2.16
C ILE A 224 21.18 7.33 -1.80
N GLY A 225 22.28 6.94 -2.45
CA GLY A 225 22.95 5.66 -2.24
C GLY A 225 23.60 5.10 -3.50
N GLU A 226 23.99 3.83 -3.44
CA GLU A 226 24.68 3.13 -4.52
C GLU A 226 23.90 1.90 -4.99
N LYS A 227 24.01 1.59 -6.29
CA LYS A 227 23.43 0.38 -6.90
C LYS A 227 24.46 -0.33 -7.75
N ILE A 228 24.51 -1.66 -7.62
CA ILE A 228 25.31 -2.52 -8.49
C ILE A 228 24.38 -3.32 -9.39
N VAL A 229 24.66 -3.33 -10.69
CA VAL A 229 23.95 -4.14 -11.69
C VAL A 229 24.95 -5.02 -12.42
N LYS A 230 24.64 -6.33 -12.50
CA LYS A 230 25.40 -7.29 -13.29
C LYS A 230 24.76 -7.41 -14.66
N TRP A 231 25.57 -7.29 -15.70
CA TRP A 231 25.10 -7.30 -17.09
C TRP A 231 25.96 -8.24 -17.91
N PHE A 232 25.34 -8.98 -18.83
CA PHE A 232 26.04 -9.84 -19.77
C PHE A 232 25.84 -9.34 -21.20
N GLY A 233 26.93 -9.20 -21.95
CA GLY A 233 26.90 -8.86 -23.36
C GLY A 233 27.59 -9.91 -24.20
N ALA A 234 26.86 -10.46 -25.17
CA ALA A 234 27.42 -11.24 -26.27
C ALA A 234 27.37 -10.37 -27.54
N LEU A 235 28.53 -9.89 -27.95
CA LEU A 235 28.70 -9.15 -29.20
C LEU A 235 28.78 -10.12 -30.37
N ARG A 236 28.18 -9.73 -31.51
CA ARG A 236 28.40 -10.42 -32.77
C ARG A 236 29.78 -10.04 -33.34
N PRO A 237 30.43 -10.95 -34.09
CA PRO A 237 31.58 -10.57 -34.91
C PRO A 237 31.20 -9.40 -35.83
N LEU A 238 32.11 -8.43 -35.98
CA LEU A 238 31.94 -7.37 -36.97
C LEU A 238 32.09 -8.01 -38.35
N ASP A 239 30.98 -8.07 -39.10
CA ASP A 239 31.01 -8.46 -40.51
C ASP A 239 31.24 -7.20 -41.35
N LEU A 240 32.40 -7.13 -42.01
CA LEU A 240 32.77 -6.04 -42.91
C LEU A 240 32.44 -6.36 -44.38
N ASN A 241 31.76 -7.48 -44.66
CA ASN A 241 31.37 -7.87 -46.02
C ASN A 241 29.95 -7.42 -46.35
N SER A 242 29.81 -6.20 -46.88
CA SER A 242 28.96 -5.85 -48.03
C SER A 242 28.87 -4.33 -48.16
N PHE A 243 29.45 -3.82 -49.24
CA PHE A 243 29.06 -2.54 -49.85
C PHE A 243 27.76 -2.75 -50.63
#